data_AF-A0A9R0I8R3-F1
#
_entry.id   AF-A0A9R0I8R3-F1
#
_cell.length_a   1.000
_cell.length_b   1.000
_cell.length_c   1.000
_cell.angle_alpha   90.00
_cell.angle_beta   90.00
_cell.angle_gamma   90.00
#
_symmetry.space_group_name_H-M   'P 1'
#
loop_
_entity.id
_entity.type
_entity.pdbx_description
1 polymer ?
#
loop_
_entity_poly.entity_id
_entity_poly.type
_entity_poly.pdbx_seq_one_letter_code
_entity_poly.pdbx_strand_id
1 'polypeptide(L)'
;MKERRSIEQELCTPVVAILDRSSTWMDPIIAYKVDDSLPDESSLAAKIQKISSWFEWWNGVLYKKSFSRPLLRYVTPEKGKEILDDLHQGLCSSHIGGRALAEKALRTGY
;
A
#
# COMPACT_ATOMS: atom_id res chain seq x y z
N MET A 1 12.83 14.95 57.09
CA MET A 1 12.01 13.71 57.16
C MET A 1 10.70 14.02 56.43
N LYS A 2 10.34 13.51 55.26
CA LYS A 2 10.79 12.38 54.45
C LYS A 2 10.57 12.78 52.99
N GLU A 3 11.65 12.79 52.22
CA GLU A 3 11.68 13.02 50.79
C GLU A 3 10.88 11.90 50.08
N ARG A 4 9.86 12.28 49.31
CA ARG A 4 9.16 11.34 48.42
C ARG A 4 9.47 11.69 46.98
N ARG A 5 10.47 10.97 46.47
CA ARG A 5 10.70 10.68 45.05
C ARG A 5 9.37 10.35 44.36
N SER A 6 9.04 11.05 43.27
CA SER A 6 8.07 10.59 42.28
C SER A 6 8.59 10.99 40.90
N ILE A 7 9.45 10.11 40.38
CA ILE A 7 9.55 9.66 38.99
C ILE A 7 8.69 10.47 38.02
N GLU A 8 9.38 11.19 37.13
CA GLU A 8 8.82 11.64 35.86
C GLU A 8 8.20 10.41 35.17
N GLN A 9 6.87 10.31 35.23
CA GLN A 9 6.15 9.44 34.31
C GLN A 9 6.28 10.11 32.95
N GLU A 10 7.30 9.69 32.20
CA GLU A 10 7.23 9.67 30.75
C GLU A 10 5.91 8.98 30.40
N LEU A 11 4.89 9.80 30.14
CA LEU A 11 3.74 9.36 29.39
C LEU A 11 4.32 9.02 28.01
N CYS A 12 4.64 7.74 27.84
CA CYS A 12 4.70 7.08 26.56
C CYS A 12 3.32 7.29 25.94
N THR A 13 3.18 8.48 25.37
CA THR A 13 2.11 8.80 24.44
C THR A 13 2.20 7.67 23.43
N PRO A 14 1.14 6.87 23.25
CA PRO A 14 1.15 5.99 22.12
C PRO A 14 1.41 6.91 20.94
N VAL A 15 2.52 6.67 20.24
CA VAL A 15 2.67 7.15 18.88
C VAL A 15 1.51 6.50 18.15
N VAL A 16 0.35 7.13 18.25
CA VAL A 16 -0.72 6.99 17.30
C VAL A 16 -0.06 7.53 16.07
N ALA A 17 0.57 6.61 15.34
CA ALA A 17 0.98 6.85 13.98
C ALA A 17 -0.30 7.32 13.31
N ILE A 18 -0.43 8.64 13.20
CA ILE A 18 -1.30 9.27 12.24
C ILE A 18 -0.91 8.55 10.96
N LEU A 19 -1.80 7.71 10.46
CA LEU A 19 -1.64 7.02 9.19
C LEU A 19 -1.56 8.13 8.14
N ASP A 20 -0.35 8.63 7.97
CA ASP A 20 -0.02 9.54 6.90
C ASP A 20 -0.07 8.71 5.62
N ARG A 21 -0.99 9.09 4.74
CA ARG A 21 -1.43 8.31 3.58
C ARG A 21 -0.50 8.45 2.37
N SER A 22 0.80 8.70 2.60
CA SER A 22 1.72 9.15 1.54
C SER A 22 3.14 8.57 1.59
N SER A 23 3.46 7.65 2.51
CA SER A 23 4.78 6.99 2.58
C SER A 23 4.70 5.45 2.53
N THR A 24 3.73 4.91 1.79
CA THR A 24 3.55 3.46 1.67
C THR A 24 4.52 2.93 0.63
N TRP A 25 5.70 2.40 1.02
CA TRP A 25 6.68 1.50 0.35
C TRP A 25 6.90 1.52 -1.18
N MET A 26 5.90 1.90 -1.97
CA MET A 26 5.85 2.23 -3.38
C MET A 26 6.43 3.58 -3.72
N ASP A 27 6.53 4.54 -2.82
CA ASP A 27 7.07 5.87 -3.19
C ASP A 27 8.48 5.76 -3.80
N PRO A 28 9.38 4.89 -3.29
CA PRO A 28 10.65 4.63 -3.95
C PRO A 28 10.52 3.97 -5.34
N ILE A 29 9.46 3.19 -5.57
CA ILE A 29 9.17 2.56 -6.87
C ILE A 29 8.60 3.60 -7.84
N ILE A 30 7.70 4.45 -7.38
CA ILE A 30 7.07 5.52 -8.17
C ILE A 30 8.12 6.53 -8.57
N ALA A 31 8.94 7.01 -7.61
CA ALA A 31 10.08 7.87 -7.89
C ALA A 31 10.93 7.21 -8.99
N TYR A 32 11.50 6.04 -8.73
CA TYR A 32 12.33 5.35 -9.72
C TYR A 32 11.66 5.18 -11.11
N LYS A 33 10.34 4.97 -11.19
CA LYS A 33 9.62 4.83 -12.46
C LYS A 33 9.30 6.16 -13.17
N VAL A 34 9.24 7.26 -12.44
CA VAL A 34 8.86 8.59 -12.94
C VAL A 34 10.09 9.46 -13.20
N ASP A 35 11.05 9.44 -12.29
CA ASP A 35 12.19 10.35 -12.25
C ASP A 35 13.55 9.63 -12.27
N ASP A 36 13.58 8.29 -12.37
CA ASP A 36 14.78 7.45 -12.26
C ASP A 36 15.58 7.65 -10.96
N SER A 37 14.94 8.21 -9.92
CA SER A 37 15.58 8.48 -8.63
C SER A 37 15.82 7.19 -7.85
N LEU A 38 17.05 7.04 -7.38
CA LEU A 38 17.50 5.92 -6.55
C LEU A 38 18.28 6.46 -5.35
N PRO A 39 18.24 5.76 -4.21
CA PRO A 39 19.06 6.12 -3.07
C PRO A 39 20.55 5.88 -3.36
N ASP A 40 21.42 6.67 -2.73
CA ASP A 40 22.89 6.54 -2.85
C ASP A 40 23.41 5.19 -2.35
N GLU A 41 22.68 4.56 -1.42
CA GLU A 41 23.03 3.24 -0.94
C GLU A 41 22.78 2.17 -2.01
N SER A 42 23.87 1.68 -2.61
CA SER A 42 23.87 0.67 -3.67
C SER A 42 23.00 -0.57 -3.37
N SER A 43 22.98 -1.01 -2.10
CA SER A 43 22.17 -2.16 -1.66
C SER A 43 20.66 -1.90 -1.81
N LEU A 44 20.22 -0.69 -1.43
CA LEU A 44 18.85 -0.24 -1.51
C LEU A 44 18.45 0.07 -2.95
N ALA A 45 19.35 0.70 -3.72
CA ALA A 45 19.14 0.99 -5.13
C ALA A 45 18.89 -0.31 -5.93
N ALA A 46 19.75 -1.32 -5.75
CA ALA A 46 19.58 -2.62 -6.39
C ALA A 46 18.27 -3.32 -5.98
N LYS A 47 17.86 -3.19 -4.71
CA LYS A 47 16.59 -3.73 -4.21
C LYS A 47 15.40 -3.04 -4.85
N ILE A 48 15.40 -1.71 -4.96
CA ILE A 48 14.34 -0.93 -5.59
C ILE A 48 14.24 -1.27 -7.07
N GLN A 49 15.36 -1.32 -7.81
CA GLN A 49 15.35 -1.73 -9.22
C GLN A 49 14.76 -3.13 -9.40
N LYS A 50 15.19 -4.08 -8.58
CA LYS A 50 14.70 -5.48 -8.63
C LYS A 50 13.19 -5.54 -8.40
N ILE A 51 12.67 -4.87 -7.39
CA ILE A 51 11.22 -4.85 -7.10
C ILE A 51 10.47 -4.12 -8.22
N SER A 52 10.99 -2.99 -8.68
CA SER A 52 10.39 -2.14 -9.73
C SER A 52 10.26 -2.83 -11.09
N SER A 53 11.02 -3.90 -11.34
CA SER A 53 10.85 -4.72 -12.55
C SER A 53 9.46 -5.36 -12.67
N TRP A 54 8.79 -5.56 -11.53
CA TRP A 54 7.43 -6.10 -11.44
C TRP A 54 6.35 -5.05 -11.62
N PHE A 55 6.71 -3.79 -11.80
CA PHE A 55 5.77 -2.69 -11.89
C PHE A 55 5.95 -1.88 -13.17
N GLU A 56 4.86 -1.25 -13.59
CA GLU A 56 4.78 -0.37 -14.75
C GLU A 56 4.09 0.93 -14.33
N TRP A 57 4.66 2.07 -14.67
CA TRP A 57 4.00 3.36 -14.47
C TRP A 57 3.31 3.76 -15.76
N TRP A 58 2.00 3.94 -15.72
CA TRP A 58 1.22 4.29 -16.89
C TRP A 58 0.09 5.26 -16.51
N ASN A 59 0.02 6.39 -17.21
CA ASN A 59 -1.04 7.40 -17.04
C ASN A 59 -1.29 7.81 -15.57
N GLY A 60 -0.22 8.03 -14.80
CA GLY A 60 -0.33 8.44 -13.40
C GLY A 60 -0.67 7.32 -12.41
N VAL A 61 -0.63 6.06 -12.85
CA VAL A 61 -1.01 4.90 -12.05
C VAL A 61 0.10 3.85 -12.10
N LEU A 62 0.43 3.30 -10.94
CA LEU A 62 1.34 2.16 -10.83
C LEU A 62 0.57 0.86 -11.04
N TYR A 63 1.03 0.04 -11.97
CA TYR A 63 0.46 -1.27 -12.28
C TYR A 63 1.44 -2.36 -11.90
N LYS A 64 0.96 -3.42 -11.24
CA LYS A 64 1.74 -4.64 -11.01
C LYS A 64 1.60 -5.57 -12.21
N LYS A 65 2.73 -6.03 -12.73
CA LYS A 65 2.82 -7.07 -13.75
C LYS A 65 2.37 -8.39 -13.13
N SER A 66 1.24 -8.90 -13.60
CA SER A 66 0.77 -10.25 -13.28
C SER A 66 1.27 -11.22 -14.35
N PHE A 67 1.58 -12.46 -13.96
CA PHE A 67 2.02 -13.49 -14.91
C PHE A 67 0.88 -13.94 -15.84
N SER A 68 -0.37 -13.81 -15.42
CA SER A 68 -1.54 -14.40 -16.09
C SER A 68 -2.49 -13.41 -16.79
N ARG A 69 -2.23 -12.09 -16.72
CA ARG A 69 -3.05 -10.98 -17.28
C ARG A 69 -4.46 -10.87 -16.65
N PRO A 70 -5.00 -9.67 -16.34
CA PRO A 70 -4.51 -8.34 -16.69
C PRO A 70 -3.51 -7.73 -15.68
N LEU A 71 -2.88 -6.61 -16.06
CA LEU A 71 -2.11 -5.76 -15.14
C LEU A 71 -3.00 -5.35 -13.96
N LEU A 72 -2.52 -5.54 -12.75
CA LEU A 72 -3.28 -5.18 -11.55
C LEU A 72 -2.99 -3.72 -11.21
N ARG A 73 -4.02 -2.89 -11.27
CA ARG A 73 -3.94 -1.48 -10.91
C ARG A 73 -3.72 -1.38 -9.41
N TYR A 74 -2.64 -0.70 -9.02
CA TYR A 74 -2.47 -0.36 -7.63
C TYR A 74 -3.48 0.72 -7.23
N VAL A 75 -4.06 0.55 -6.04
CA VAL A 75 -5.00 1.47 -5.43
C VAL A 75 -4.53 1.74 -4.01
N THR A 76 -4.65 2.98 -3.55
CA THR A 76 -4.34 3.32 -2.15
C THR A 76 -5.26 2.52 -1.22
N PRO A 77 -4.90 2.32 0.06
CA PRO A 77 -5.77 1.61 1.00
C PRO A 77 -7.19 2.17 1.06
N GLU A 78 -7.35 3.49 0.95
CA GLU A 78 -8.64 4.19 0.95
C GLU A 78 -9.43 3.84 -0.30
N LYS A 79 -8.79 3.91 -1.48
CA LYS A 79 -9.45 3.57 -2.75
C LYS A 79 -9.75 2.08 -2.86
N GLY A 80 -8.88 1.24 -2.29
CA GLY A 80 -9.11 -0.20 -2.17
C GLY A 80 -10.34 -0.49 -1.31
N LYS A 81 -10.53 0.23 -0.20
CA LYS A 81 -11.73 0.13 0.62
C LYS A 81 -12.98 0.53 -0.15
N GLU A 82 -12.96 1.65 -0.88
CA GLU A 82 -14.09 2.06 -1.73
C GLU A 82 -14.45 0.99 -2.76
N ILE A 83 -13.45 0.41 -3.44
CA ILE A 83 -13.68 -0.66 -4.44
C ILE A 83 -14.28 -1.90 -3.78
N LEU A 84 -13.80 -2.27 -2.59
CA LEU A 84 -14.33 -3.40 -1.84
C LEU A 84 -15.77 -3.13 -1.38
N ASP A 85 -16.06 -1.93 -0.92
CA ASP A 85 -17.40 -1.51 -0.51
C ASP A 85 -18.35 -1.50 -1.72
N ASP A 86 -17.94 -0.96 -2.86
CA ASP A 86 -18.71 -0.97 -4.12
C ASP A 86 -18.99 -2.40 -4.61
N LEU A 87 -17.95 -3.25 -4.62
CA LEU A 87 -18.10 -4.65 -4.99
C LEU A 87 -19.04 -5.36 -4.00
N HIS A 88 -18.91 -5.12 -2.70
CA HIS A 88 -19.76 -5.72 -1.68
C HIS A 88 -21.22 -5.28 -1.83
N GLN A 89 -21.48 -3.99 -1.99
CA GLN A 89 -22.83 -3.43 -2.13
C GLN A 89 -23.51 -3.85 -3.45
N GLY A 90 -22.78 -3.84 -4.57
CA GLY A 90 -23.29 -4.32 -5.86
C GLY A 90 -23.52 -5.83 -5.93
N LEU A 91 -22.89 -6.61 -5.03
CA LEU A 91 -23.03 -8.08 -4.93
C LEU A 91 -23.89 -8.53 -3.75
N CYS A 92 -24.41 -7.59 -2.96
CA CYS A 92 -25.22 -7.87 -1.78
C CYS A 92 -26.61 -8.45 -2.14
N SER A 93 -26.97 -8.49 -3.43
CA SER A 93 -28.14 -9.26 -3.90
C SER A 93 -27.87 -10.78 -3.98
N SER A 94 -26.62 -11.23 -3.85
CA SER A 94 -26.24 -12.64 -4.10
C SER A 94 -25.10 -13.15 -3.20
N HIS A 95 -25.05 -12.79 -1.91
CA HIS A 95 -24.21 -13.43 -0.86
C HIS A 95 -22.91 -14.13 -1.33
N ILE A 96 -22.03 -13.40 -2.04
CA ILE A 96 -20.82 -13.98 -2.62
C ILE A 96 -19.74 -14.05 -1.53
N GLY A 97 -19.18 -15.24 -1.28
CA GLY A 97 -18.10 -15.41 -0.30
C GLY A 97 -16.82 -14.64 -0.66
N GLY A 98 -16.01 -14.29 0.35
CA GLY A 98 -14.83 -13.43 0.18
C GLY A 98 -13.81 -13.91 -0.86
N ARG A 99 -13.67 -15.22 -1.07
CA ARG A 99 -12.79 -15.77 -2.13
C ARG A 99 -13.30 -15.41 -3.53
N ALA A 100 -14.58 -15.58 -3.79
CA ALA A 100 -15.16 -15.25 -5.10
C ALA A 100 -15.17 -13.74 -5.36
N LEU A 101 -15.24 -12.92 -4.31
CA LEU A 101 -15.02 -11.48 -4.37
C LEU A 101 -13.59 -11.14 -4.82
N ALA A 102 -12.58 -11.74 -4.17
CA ALA A 102 -11.17 -11.54 -4.53
C ALA A 102 -10.87 -11.97 -5.98
N GLU A 103 -11.38 -13.14 -6.40
CA GLU A 103 -11.24 -13.60 -7.78
C GLU A 103 -11.90 -12.63 -8.78
N LYS A 104 -13.02 -11.99 -8.41
CA LYS A 104 -13.68 -11.01 -9.26
C LYS A 104 -12.89 -9.71 -9.35
N ALA A 105 -12.35 -9.20 -8.23
CA ALA A 105 -11.48 -8.03 -8.19
C ALA A 105 -10.27 -8.20 -9.13
N LEU A 106 -9.59 -9.35 -9.04
CA LEU A 106 -8.48 -9.71 -9.92
C LEU A 106 -8.88 -9.75 -11.40
N ARG A 107 -10.06 -10.29 -11.74
CA ARG A 107 -10.58 -10.29 -13.11
C ARG A 107 -10.89 -8.88 -13.63
N THR A 108 -11.29 -7.95 -12.75
CA THR A 108 -11.49 -6.53 -13.08
C THR A 108 -10.19 -5.71 -13.07
N GLY A 109 -9.04 -6.33 -12.77
CA GLY A 109 -7.73 -5.68 -12.85
C GLY A 109 -7.31 -4.92 -11.59
N TYR A 110 -7.78 -5.35 -10.41
CA TYR A 110 -7.32 -4.87 -9.11
C TYR A 110 -6.68 -5.99 -8.31
#